data_AF-A0A3D5K6K5-F1
#
_entry.id   AF-A0A3D5K6K5-F1
#
_cell.length_a   1.000
_cell.length_b   1.000
_cell.length_c   1.000
_cell.angle_alpha   90.00
_cell.angle_beta   90.00
_cell.angle_gamma   90.00
#
_symmetry.space_group_name_H-M   'P 1'
#
loop_
_entity.id
_entity.type
_entity.pdbx_description
1 polymer ?
#
loop_
_entity_poly.entity_id
_entity_poly.type
_entity_poly.pdbx_seq_one_letter_code
_entity_poly.pdbx_strand_id
1 'polypeptide(L)'
;MSAMPPSPEPDAGLDRESSPKPVLKLDGTATVGDLTLRVALDVLPGELVAVVGPNGAGKTTLLRLLAGLVRLNDGRLDLGRRTVDDGSDRGFV
;
A
#
# COMPACT_ATOMS: atom_id res chain seq x y z
N MET A 1 -41.75 38.79 -23.08
CA MET A 1 -40.55 38.85 -22.21
C MET A 1 -40.88 38.09 -20.94
N SER A 2 -40.12 37.16 -20.40
CA SER A 2 -39.13 36.20 -20.88
C SER A 2 -39.21 35.09 -19.84
N ALA A 3 -39.23 33.83 -20.27
CA ALA A 3 -39.12 32.71 -19.35
C ALA A 3 -37.78 32.76 -18.61
N MET A 4 -37.77 32.34 -17.35
CA MET A 4 -36.71 31.45 -16.87
C MET A 4 -37.29 30.61 -15.72
N PRO A 5 -37.46 29.28 -15.88
CA PRO A 5 -37.62 28.41 -14.72
C PRO A 5 -36.34 28.49 -13.86
N PRO A 6 -36.41 28.25 -12.54
CA PRO A 6 -35.20 28.13 -11.74
C PRO A 6 -34.33 27.04 -12.37
N SER A 7 -33.10 27.41 -12.75
CA SER A 7 -32.10 26.45 -13.17
C SER A 7 -32.01 25.35 -12.11
N PRO A 8 -31.96 24.06 -12.49
CA PRO A 8 -31.69 23.01 -11.52
C PRO A 8 -30.37 23.37 -10.85
N GLU A 9 -30.40 23.48 -9.52
CA GLU A 9 -29.17 23.50 -8.74
C GLU A 9 -28.32 22.33 -9.24
N PRO A 10 -27.05 22.53 -9.62
CA PRO A 10 -26.19 21.44 -10.02
C PRO A 10 -26.10 20.50 -8.83
N ASP A 11 -26.86 19.42 -8.99
CA ASP A 11 -26.96 18.27 -8.12
C ASP A 11 -25.57 17.88 -7.66
N ALA A 12 -25.49 17.57 -6.38
CA ALA A 12 -24.32 17.18 -5.62
C ALA A 12 -23.18 16.70 -6.52
N GLY A 13 -22.07 17.43 -6.51
CA GLY A 13 -20.85 17.01 -7.17
C GLY A 13 -20.57 15.56 -6.78
N LEU A 14 -20.94 14.67 -7.70
CA LEU A 14 -20.72 13.24 -7.68
C LEU A 14 -19.35 13.03 -7.05
N ASP A 15 -19.31 12.35 -5.91
CA ASP A 15 -18.48 11.20 -5.49
C ASP A 15 -17.26 10.87 -6.37
N ARG A 16 -16.61 11.89 -6.91
CA ARG A 16 -15.53 11.78 -7.88
C ARG A 16 -14.32 11.35 -7.08
N GLU A 17 -13.97 10.10 -7.31
CA GLU A 17 -12.71 9.48 -6.94
C GLU A 17 -12.67 8.84 -5.54
N SER A 18 -13.66 8.02 -5.20
CA SER A 18 -13.34 6.81 -4.41
C SER A 18 -12.84 5.71 -5.33
N SER A 19 -11.79 5.98 -6.14
CA SER A 19 -11.01 4.89 -6.70
C SER A 19 -10.56 4.01 -5.52
N PRO A 20 -10.69 2.68 -5.62
CA PRO A 20 -10.40 1.79 -4.50
C PRO A 20 -8.97 2.05 -4.05
N LYS A 21 -8.81 2.70 -2.89
CA LYS A 21 -7.48 2.95 -2.33
C LYS A 21 -6.90 1.61 -1.94
N PRO A 22 -5.67 1.28 -2.37
CA PRO A 22 -5.04 0.04 -1.98
C PRO A 22 -4.99 -0.06 -0.45
N VAL A 23 -5.43 -1.20 0.07
CA VAL A 23 -5.40 -1.50 1.51
C VAL A 23 -4.00 -1.86 1.97
N LEU A 24 -3.15 -2.31 1.03
CA LEU A 24 -1.74 -2.54 1.24
C LEU A 24 -0.99 -1.89 0.10
N LYS A 25 -0.02 -1.05 0.43
CA LYS A 25 0.96 -0.50 -0.49
C LYS A 25 2.34 -0.73 0.08
N LEU A 26 3.16 -1.48 -0.63
CA LEU A 26 4.52 -1.81 -0.26
C LEU A 26 5.43 -1.51 -1.46
N ASP A 27 6.38 -0.60 -1.30
CA ASP A 27 7.46 -0.40 -2.25
C ASP A 27 8.75 -0.18 -1.45
N GLY A 28 9.68 -1.12 -1.54
CA GLY A 28 10.92 -0.98 -0.82
C GLY A 28 11.85 -2.19 -0.91
N THR A 29 12.90 -2.11 -0.10
CA THR A 29 13.92 -3.16 0.03
C THR A 29 14.08 -3.57 1.47
N ALA A 30 14.36 -4.85 1.70
CA ALA A 30 14.65 -5.39 3.01
C ALA A 30 15.75 -6.45 2.91
N THR A 31 16.69 -6.41 3.84
CA THR A 31 17.79 -7.38 3.93
C THR A 31 17.73 -8.09 5.28
N VAL A 32 17.70 -9.43 5.23
CA VAL A 32 17.71 -10.29 6.43
C VAL A 32 18.78 -11.35 6.25
N GLY A 33 19.89 -11.21 6.99
CA GLY A 33 21.09 -12.02 6.76
C GLY A 33 21.62 -11.80 5.34
N ASP A 34 21.86 -12.88 4.61
CA ASP A 34 22.38 -12.84 3.23
C ASP A 34 21.30 -12.67 2.16
N LEU A 35 20.03 -12.59 2.56
CA LEU A 35 18.89 -12.43 1.64
C LEU A 35 18.49 -10.96 1.54
N THR A 36 18.55 -10.41 0.32
CA THR A 36 17.97 -9.10 -0.01
C THR A 36 16.72 -9.28 -0.86
N LEU A 37 15.62 -8.68 -0.42
CA LEU A 37 14.32 -8.71 -1.07
C LEU A 37 13.94 -7.30 -1.52
N ARG A 38 13.58 -7.14 -2.78
CA ARG A 38 12.96 -5.92 -3.33
C ARG A 38 11.51 -6.25 -3.67
N VAL A 39 10.57 -5.47 -3.13
CA VAL A 39 9.13 -5.71 -3.34
C VAL A 39 8.46 -4.41 -3.70
N ALA A 40 7.64 -4.48 -4.74
CA ALA A 40 6.63 -3.48 -5.08
C ALA A 40 5.30 -4.22 -5.24
N LEU A 41 4.35 -3.96 -4.36
CA LEU A 41 3.05 -4.64 -4.29
C LEU A 41 1.98 -3.67 -3.80
N ASP A 42 0.94 -3.50 -4.61
CA ASP A 42 -0.30 -2.84 -4.24
C ASP A 42 -1.41 -3.91 -4.19
N VAL A 43 -2.23 -3.88 -3.14
CA VAL A 43 -3.39 -4.78 -2.99
C VAL A 43 -4.63 -3.96 -2.71
N LEU A 44 -5.66 -4.18 -3.53
CA LEU A 44 -6.95 -3.51 -3.43
C LEU A 44 -7.86 -4.20 -2.39
N PRO A 45 -8.86 -3.47 -1.85
CA PRO A 45 -9.84 -4.08 -0.96
C PRO A 45 -10.54 -5.29 -1.63
N GLY A 46 -10.55 -6.42 -0.94
CA GLY A 46 -11.20 -7.65 -1.43
C GLY A 46 -10.32 -8.54 -2.33
N GLU A 47 -9.08 -8.14 -2.62
CA GLU A 47 -8.15 -8.98 -3.35
C GLU A 47 -7.53 -10.07 -2.47
N LEU A 48 -7.40 -11.27 -3.04
CA LEU A 48 -6.67 -12.38 -2.44
C LEU A 48 -5.34 -12.56 -3.17
N VAL A 49 -4.24 -12.32 -2.47
CA VAL A 49 -2.89 -12.46 -3.02
C VAL A 49 -2.21 -13.69 -2.43
N ALA A 50 -1.69 -14.57 -3.30
CA ALA A 50 -0.90 -15.73 -2.91
C ALA A 50 0.59 -15.49 -3.17
N VAL A 51 1.43 -15.67 -2.15
CA VAL A 51 2.89 -15.58 -2.28
C VAL A 51 3.46 -16.98 -2.49
N VAL A 52 4.03 -17.23 -3.67
CA VAL A 52 4.60 -18.52 -4.06
C VAL A 52 6.06 -18.39 -4.48
N GLY A 53 6.82 -19.48 -4.40
CA GLY A 53 8.24 -19.51 -4.76
C GLY A 53 9.02 -20.61 -4.03
N PRO A 54 10.28 -20.88 -4.42
CA PRO A 54 11.12 -21.91 -3.80
C PRO A 54 11.51 -21.58 -2.36
N ASN A 55 12.06 -22.58 -1.66
CA ASN A 55 12.64 -22.36 -0.33
C ASN A 55 13.80 -21.38 -0.43
N GLY A 56 13.87 -20.41 0.49
CA GLY A 56 14.87 -19.34 0.47
C GLY A 56 14.49 -18.11 -0.37
N ALA A 57 13.40 -18.12 -1.14
CA ALA A 57 12.97 -16.96 -1.95
C ALA A 57 12.51 -15.73 -1.15
N GLY A 58 12.51 -15.78 0.18
CA GLY A 58 12.11 -14.66 1.02
C GLY A 58 10.63 -14.53 1.34
N LYS A 59 9.81 -15.56 1.07
CA LYS A 59 8.36 -15.54 1.40
C LYS A 59 8.08 -15.24 2.87
N THR A 60 8.76 -15.94 3.78
CA THR A 60 8.62 -15.70 5.23
C THR A 60 9.09 -14.29 5.61
N THR A 61 10.13 -13.79 4.94
CA THR A 61 10.62 -12.42 5.13
C THR A 61 9.58 -11.40 4.67
N LEU A 62 8.95 -11.60 3.52
CA LEU A 62 7.84 -10.79 3.03
C LEU A 62 6.68 -10.76 4.02
N LEU A 63 6.24 -11.92 4.52
CA LEU A 63 5.15 -11.97 5.51
C LEU A 63 5.53 -11.27 6.82
N ARG A 64 6.78 -11.38 7.26
CA ARG A 64 7.28 -10.66 8.45
C ARG A 64 7.36 -9.15 8.22
N LEU A 65 7.76 -8.69 7.03
CA LEU A 65 7.71 -7.27 6.65
C LEU A 65 6.29 -6.72 6.73
N LEU A 66 5.33 -7.42 6.11
CA LEU A 66 3.91 -7.02 6.14
C LEU A 66 3.33 -6.99 7.56
N ALA A 67 3.81 -7.88 8.45
CA ALA A 67 3.45 -7.89 9.87
C ALA A 67 4.19 -6.81 10.70
N GLY A 68 5.13 -6.06 10.11
CA GLY A 68 5.96 -5.08 10.80
C GLY A 68 7.03 -5.68 11.71
N LEU A 69 7.38 -6.96 11.53
CA LEU A 69 8.38 -7.69 12.32
C LEU A 69 9.80 -7.60 11.73
N VAL A 70 9.92 -7.18 10.48
CA VAL A 70 11.17 -6.90 9.78
C VAL A 70 11.06 -5.48 9.25
N ARG A 71 12.16 -4.74 9.26
CA ARG A 71 12.22 -3.35 8.78
C ARG A 71 12.58 -3.27 7.30
N LEU A 72 12.10 -2.22 6.66
CA LEU A 72 12.60 -1.81 5.35
C LEU A 72 13.97 -1.14 5.52
N ASN A 73 14.89 -1.48 4.64
CA ASN A 73 16.15 -0.77 4.46
C ASN A 73 15.93 0.57 3.71
N ASP A 74 14.97 0.57 2.80
CA ASP A 74 14.53 1.73 2.02
C ASP A 74 13.11 1.51 1.52
N GLY A 75 12.39 2.60 1.25
CA GLY A 75 11.02 2.58 0.75
C GLY A 75 9.96 2.69 1.86
N ARG A 76 8.72 2.28 1.58
CA ARG A 76 7.55 2.49 2.43
C ARG A 76 6.56 1.34 2.39
N LEU A 77 5.97 1.05 3.55
CA LEU A 77 4.88 0.11 3.78
C LEU A 77 3.70 0.82 4.45
N ASP A 78 2.58 0.90 3.73
CA ASP A 78 1.32 1.43 4.20
C ASP A 78 0.23 0.34 4.25
N LEU A 79 -0.50 0.30 5.36
CA LEU A 79 -1.72 -0.48 5.55
C LEU A 79 -2.90 0.47 5.73
N GLY A 80 -3.70 0.61 4.67
CA GLY A 80 -4.80 1.56 4.58
C GLY A 80 -4.31 2.99 4.79
N ARG A 81 -4.69 3.62 5.91
CA ARG A 81 -4.27 4.99 6.27
C ARG A 81 -3.07 5.04 7.23
N ARG A 82 -2.55 3.89 7.63
CA ARG A 82 -1.47 3.78 8.61
C ARG A 82 -0.18 3.39 7.90
N THR A 83 0.86 4.17 8.10
CA THR A 83 2.22 3.78 7.74
C THR A 83 2.76 2.83 8.81
N VAL A 84 3.21 1.64 8.37
CA VAL A 84 3.81 0.61 9.23
C VAL A 84 5.31 0.80 9.31
N ASP A 85 5.92 1.16 8.19
CA ASP A 85 7.35 1.42 8.02
C ASP A 85 7.53 2.43 6.89
N ASP A 86 8.36 3.45 7.06
CA ASP A 86 8.65 4.47 6.06
C ASP A 86 10.12 4.47 5.61
N GLY A 87 10.91 3.47 6.03
CA GLY A 87 12.32 3.34 5.66
C GLY A 87 13.22 4.47 6.21
N SER A 88 12.66 5.39 7.00
CA SER A 88 13.37 6.58 7.51
C SER A 88 14.16 6.28 8.77
N ASP A 89 13.73 5.28 9.55
CA ASP A 89 14.31 4.97 10.85
C ASP A 89 15.60 4.13 10.67
N ARG A 90 16.68 4.83 10.31
CA ARG A 90 18.04 4.29 10.24
C ARG A 90 18.72 4.36 11.61
N GLY A 91 18.36 3.51 12.56
CA GLY A 91 19.14 3.30 13.79
C GLY A 91 18.34 2.62 14.90
N PHE A 92 18.88 1.71 15.73
CA PHE A 92 20.25 1.25 15.95
C PHE A 92 20.30 -0.28 15.87
N VAL A 93 21.47 -0.74 15.46
CA VAL A 93 22.01 -2.11 15.55
C VAL A 93 21.48 -2.89 16.76
#